data_AF-A0A1B1MQ64-F1
#
_entry.id   AF-A0A1B1MQ64-F1
#
_cell.length_a   1.000
_cell.length_b   1.000
_cell.length_c   1.000
_cell.angle_alpha   90.00
_cell.angle_beta   90.00
_cell.angle_gamma   90.00
#
_symmetry.space_group_name_H-M   'P 1'
#
loop_
_entity.id
_entity.type
_entity.pdbx_description
1 polymer ?
#
loop_
_entity_poly.entity_id
_entity_poly.type
_entity_poly.pdbx_seq_one_letter_code
_entity_poly.pdbx_strand_id
1 'polypeptide(L)'
;MVLDHFSPHKHAKVRAWAADNDVELVFLPTYGSWLNWIESEFAALRYFALNGTDHRSHDEQNAATASYVRRRNARAKPKTNFAPDSPIRAWTDYPARAV
;
A
#
# COMPACT_ATOMS: atom_id res chain seq x y z
N MET A 1 1.60 1.38 8.95
CA MET A 1 0.95 1.07 7.65
C MET A 1 0.54 2.38 6.98
N VAL A 2 0.96 2.59 5.74
CA VAL A 2 0.61 3.77 4.92
C VAL A 2 -0.64 3.45 4.10
N LEU A 3 -1.66 4.30 4.15
CA LEU A 3 -2.94 4.11 3.46
C LEU A 3 -3.42 5.40 2.81
N ASP A 4 -4.32 5.29 1.84
CA ASP A 4 -5.07 6.44 1.34
C ASP A 4 -6.09 6.96 2.38
N HIS A 5 -6.75 8.07 2.07
CA HIS A 5 -7.70 8.73 2.96
C HIS A 5 -9.12 8.11 2.94
N PHE A 6 -9.30 6.90 2.39
CA PHE A 6 -10.60 6.28 2.22
C PHE A 6 -11.29 5.96 3.56
N SER A 7 -12.60 6.22 3.65
CA SER A 7 -13.35 6.18 4.92
C SER A 7 -13.33 4.82 5.63
N PRO A 8 -13.31 3.64 4.94
CA PRO A 8 -13.24 2.35 5.61
C PRO A 8 -11.96 2.15 6.43
N HIS A 9 -10.83 2.76 6.04
CA HIS A 9 -9.58 2.68 6.80
C HIS A 9 -9.66 3.37 8.17
N LYS A 10 -10.63 4.27 8.35
CA LYS A 10 -10.85 5.01 9.60
C LYS A 10 -11.91 4.39 10.49
N HIS A 11 -12.56 3.32 10.02
CA HIS A 11 -13.61 2.64 10.77
C HIS A 11 -13.09 2.17 12.12
N ALA A 12 -13.92 2.26 13.18
CA ALA A 12 -13.51 1.97 14.55
C ALA A 12 -12.88 0.58 14.70
N LYS A 13 -13.45 -0.44 14.03
CA LYS A 13 -12.91 -1.81 14.00
C LYS A 13 -11.48 -1.89 13.43
N VAL A 14 -11.17 -1.11 12.39
CA VAL A 14 -9.83 -1.09 11.77
C VAL A 14 -8.83 -0.42 12.72
N ARG A 15 -9.22 0.68 13.36
CA ARG A 15 -8.38 1.38 14.35
C ARG A 15 -8.09 0.52 15.58
N ALA A 16 -9.12 -0.15 16.10
CA ALA A 16 -8.97 -1.08 17.24
C ALA A 16 -8.00 -2.21 16.89
N TRP A 17 -8.21 -2.87 15.75
CA TRP A 17 -7.30 -3.91 15.28
C TRP A 17 -5.86 -3.40 15.12
N ALA A 18 -5.68 -2.20 14.56
CA ALA A 18 -4.34 -1.63 14.37
C ALA A 18 -3.63 -1.38 15.70
N ALA A 19 -4.34 -0.88 16.71
CA ALA A 19 -3.79 -0.70 18.06
C ALA A 19 -3.44 -2.04 18.72
N ASP A 20 -4.30 -3.06 18.58
CA ASP A 20 -4.07 -4.40 19.15
C ASP A 20 -2.88 -5.14 18.49
N ASN A 21 -2.43 -4.70 17.31
CA ASN A 21 -1.38 -5.34 16.52
C ASN A 21 -0.11 -4.49 16.37
N ASP A 22 0.03 -3.41 17.16
CA ASP A 22 1.18 -2.48 17.09
C ASP A 22 1.40 -1.90 15.68
N VAL A 23 0.29 -1.53 15.02
CA VAL A 23 0.30 -0.95 13.68
C VAL A 23 -0.13 0.51 13.76
N GLU A 24 0.82 1.43 13.53
CA GLU A 24 0.49 2.85 13.32
C GLU A 24 -0.15 3.06 11.95
N LEU A 25 -1.27 3.79 11.86
CA LEU A 25 -1.92 4.13 10.58
C LEU A 25 -1.51 5.53 10.13
N VAL A 26 -0.84 5.63 8.98
CA VAL A 26 -0.42 6.89 8.36
C VAL A 26 -1.27 7.13 7.11
N PHE A 27 -2.07 8.20 7.13
CA PHE A 27 -2.98 8.54 6.03
C PHE A 27 -2.34 9.56 5.08
N LEU A 28 -2.35 9.25 3.80
CA LEU A 28 -1.91 10.18 2.76
C LEU A 28 -2.96 11.29 2.52
N PRO A 29 -2.53 12.48 2.07
CA PRO A 29 -3.45 13.56 1.72
C PRO A 29 -4.39 13.14 0.59
N THR A 30 -5.58 13.74 0.55
CA THR A 30 -6.53 13.56 -0.56
C THR A 30 -5.86 13.86 -1.90
N TYR A 31 -6.08 13.01 -2.90
CA TYR A 31 -5.41 13.07 -4.21
C TYR A 31 -3.89 12.79 -4.19
N GLY A 32 -3.33 12.32 -3.07
CA GLY A 32 -1.94 11.90 -2.93
C GLY A 32 -1.68 10.43 -3.24
N SER A 33 -2.47 9.84 -4.14
CA SER A 33 -2.45 8.40 -4.44
C SER A 33 -1.05 7.93 -4.93
N TRP A 34 -0.36 8.78 -5.68
CA TRP A 34 1.01 8.56 -6.16
C TRP A 34 2.06 8.37 -5.05
N LEU A 35 1.79 8.83 -3.82
CA LEU A 35 2.63 8.56 -2.65
C LEU A 35 2.40 7.15 -2.08
N ASN A 36 1.28 6.51 -2.41
CA ASN A 36 0.94 5.17 -1.97
C ASN A 36 1.63 4.14 -2.85
N TRP A 37 2.71 3.54 -2.34
CA TRP A 37 3.51 2.60 -3.11
C TRP A 37 2.69 1.45 -3.73
N ILE A 38 1.68 0.94 -3.01
CA ILE A 38 0.88 -0.20 -3.46
C ILE A 38 0.20 0.06 -4.81
N GLU A 39 -0.12 1.31 -5.13
CA GLU A 39 -0.75 1.68 -6.40
C GLU A 39 0.15 1.41 -7.60
N SER A 40 1.47 1.57 -7.45
CA SER A 40 2.44 1.23 -8.49
C SER A 40 2.49 -0.27 -8.77
N GLU A 41 2.28 -1.11 -7.75
CA GLU A 41 2.27 -2.57 -7.91
C GLU A 41 0.98 -3.04 -8.64
N PHE A 42 -0.13 -2.31 -8.49
CA PHE A 42 -1.39 -2.64 -9.18
C PHE A 42 -1.33 -2.43 -10.69
N ALA A 43 -0.54 -1.46 -11.18
CA ALA A 43 -0.35 -1.27 -12.61
C ALA A 43 0.22 -2.53 -13.29
N ALA A 44 1.26 -3.13 -12.69
CA ALA A 44 1.86 -4.36 -13.19
C ALA A 44 0.91 -5.57 -13.03
N LEU A 45 0.21 -5.69 -11.89
CA LEU A 45 -0.78 -6.74 -11.67
C LEU A 45 -1.87 -6.71 -12.73
N ARG A 46 -2.44 -5.54 -12.98
CA ARG A 46 -3.48 -5.34 -14.00
C ARG A 46 -2.97 -5.76 -15.37
N TYR A 47 -1.77 -5.34 -15.75
CA TYR A 47 -1.19 -5.70 -17.04
C TYR A 47 -1.05 -7.21 -17.22
N PHE A 48 -0.53 -7.92 -16.22
CA PHE A 48 -0.20 -9.34 -16.35
C PHE A 48 -1.32 -10.32 -16.01
N ALA A 49 -2.32 -9.91 -15.24
CA ALA A 49 -3.35 -10.82 -14.74
C ALA A 49 -4.78 -10.46 -15.19
N LEU A 50 -5.02 -9.23 -15.66
CA LEU A 50 -6.37 -8.72 -15.91
C LEU A 50 -6.58 -8.14 -17.32
N ASN A 51 -5.58 -7.50 -17.91
CA ASN A 51 -5.72 -6.90 -19.23
C ASN A 51 -5.71 -7.99 -20.32
N GLY A 52 -6.69 -7.93 -21.22
CA GLY A 52 -6.76 -8.83 -22.38
C GLY A 52 -7.13 -10.28 -22.03
N THR A 53 -7.60 -10.55 -20.82
CA THR A 53 -8.02 -11.88 -20.35
C THR A 53 -9.55 -12.00 -20.31
N ASP A 54 -10.09 -13.16 -20.69
CA ASP A 54 -11.51 -13.50 -20.61
C ASP A 54 -11.72 -14.59 -19.54
N HIS A 55 -11.57 -14.20 -18.25
CA HIS A 55 -11.80 -15.10 -17.12
C HIS A 55 -13.28 -15.49 -17.08
N ARG A 56 -13.56 -16.79 -17.14
CA ARG A 56 -14.93 -17.32 -17.14
C ARG A 56 -15.54 -17.43 -15.75
N SER A 57 -14.74 -17.21 -14.71
CA SER A 57 -15.17 -17.26 -13.31
C SER A 57 -14.30 -16.38 -12.42
N HIS A 58 -14.81 -16.03 -11.24
CA HIS A 58 -14.02 -15.35 -10.20
C HIS A 58 -12.87 -16.24 -9.70
N ASP A 59 -13.03 -17.56 -9.69
CA ASP A 59 -11.97 -18.49 -9.27
C ASP A 59 -10.79 -18.47 -10.24
N GLU A 60 -11.06 -18.41 -11.54
CA GLU A 60 -10.02 -18.27 -12.57
C GLU A 60 -9.27 -16.94 -12.44
N GLN A 61 -10.00 -15.83 -12.25
CA GLN A 61 -9.40 -14.52 -12.01
C GLN A 61 -8.54 -14.51 -10.74
N ASN A 62 -9.05 -15.09 -9.64
CA ASN A 62 -8.31 -15.23 -8.38
C ASN A 62 -7.04 -16.07 -8.57
N ALA A 63 -7.12 -17.17 -9.32
CA ALA A 63 -5.96 -18.01 -9.62
C ALA A 63 -4.91 -17.26 -10.45
N ALA A 64 -5.33 -16.44 -11.42
CA ALA A 64 -4.43 -15.61 -12.22
C ALA A 64 -3.74 -14.54 -11.35
N THR A 65 -4.50 -13.81 -10.52
CA THR A 65 -3.95 -12.83 -9.56
C THR A 65 -2.96 -13.48 -8.60
N ALA A 66 -3.32 -14.61 -7.99
CA ALA A 66 -2.45 -15.31 -7.04
C ALA A 66 -1.17 -15.83 -7.72
N SER A 67 -1.27 -16.31 -8.96
CA SER A 67 -0.10 -16.76 -9.75
C SER A 67 0.82 -15.61 -10.08
N TYR A 68 0.28 -14.45 -10.45
CA TYR A 68 1.08 -13.23 -10.63
C TYR A 68 1.80 -12.84 -9.34
N VAL A 69 1.09 -12.77 -8.21
CA VAL A 69 1.68 -12.37 -6.91
C VAL A 69 2.80 -13.33 -6.51
N ARG A 70 2.59 -14.65 -6.61
CA ARG A 70 3.64 -15.65 -6.33
C ARG A 70 4.86 -15.45 -7.22
N ARG A 71 4.66 -15.31 -8.53
CA ARG A 71 5.75 -15.08 -9.50
C ARG A 71 6.51 -13.80 -9.19
N ARG A 72 5.80 -12.70 -8.92
CA ARG A 72 6.40 -11.39 -8.65
C ARG A 72 7.19 -11.39 -7.34
N ASN A 73 6.72 -12.11 -6.33
CA ASN A 73 7.34 -12.18 -5.01
C ASN A 73 8.46 -13.23 -4.90
N ALA A 74 8.56 -14.19 -5.82
CA ALA A 74 9.59 -15.23 -5.81
C ALA A 74 11.04 -14.70 -5.80
N ARG A 75 11.25 -13.45 -6.22
CA ARG A 75 12.56 -12.77 -6.18
C ARG A 75 12.50 -11.42 -5.47
N ALA A 76 11.41 -11.13 -4.76
CA ALA A 76 11.29 -9.89 -4.01
C ALA A 76 12.30 -9.90 -2.85
N LYS A 77 13.00 -8.78 -2.69
CA LYS A 77 13.87 -8.54 -1.55
C LYS A 77 13.17 -7.57 -0.61
N PRO A 78 13.40 -7.66 0.71
CA PRO A 78 12.95 -6.64 1.65
C PRO A 78 13.40 -5.26 1.18
N LYS A 79 12.48 -4.29 1.20
CA LYS A 79 12.82 -2.89 0.97
C LYS A 79 13.39 -2.32 2.25
N THR A 80 14.71 -2.39 2.37
CA THR A 80 15.45 -1.82 3.50
C THR A 80 16.08 -0.50 3.08
N ASN A 81 16.36 0.37 4.05
CA ASN A 81 17.14 1.60 3.84
C ASN A 81 16.57 2.52 2.74
N PHE A 82 15.24 2.64 2.64
CA PHE A 82 14.65 3.59 1.70
C PHE A 82 15.00 5.02 2.10
N ALA A 83 15.61 5.77 1.17
CA ALA A 83 16.03 7.15 1.36
C ALA A 83 16.82 7.34 2.67
N PRO A 84 17.93 6.60 2.87
CA PRO A 84 18.64 6.53 4.15
C PRO A 84 19.26 7.89 4.52
N ASP A 85 19.67 8.65 3.51
CA ASP A 85 20.24 9.99 3.65
C ASP A 85 19.20 11.11 3.46
N SER A 86 17.90 10.76 3.39
CA SER A 86 16.87 11.77 3.17
C SER A 86 16.69 12.65 4.41
N PRO A 87 16.66 13.99 4.23
CA PRO A 87 16.35 14.92 5.32
C PRO A 87 15.02 14.62 6.02
N ILE A 88 14.06 13.96 5.34
CA ILE A 88 12.79 13.52 5.91
C ILE A 88 12.97 12.64 7.15
N ARG A 89 14.06 11.88 7.25
CA ARG A 89 14.35 11.04 8.43
C ARG A 89 14.84 11.84 9.64
N ALA A 90 15.38 13.04 9.43
CA ALA A 90 15.81 13.94 10.50
C ALA A 90 14.67 14.85 10.99
N TRP A 91 13.59 14.96 10.23
CA TRP A 91 12.39 15.72 10.59
C TRP A 91 11.57 14.93 11.61
N THR A 92 11.93 15.08 12.89
CA THR A 92 11.20 14.49 14.01
C THR A 92 10.15 15.43 14.60
N ASP A 93 10.23 16.73 14.33
CA ASP A 93 9.28 17.72 14.83
C ASP A 93 8.69 18.58 13.69
N TYR A 94 7.37 18.59 13.61
CA TYR A 94 6.64 19.69 12.98
C TYR A 94 6.63 20.86 13.99
N PRO A 95 7.21 22.03 13.69
CA PRO A 95 6.98 23.19 14.53
C PRO A 95 5.47 23.44 14.53
N ALA A 96 4.85 23.33 15.71
CA ALA A 96 3.48 23.78 15.91
C ALA A 96 3.41 25.20 15.35
N ARG A 97 2.52 25.43 14.38
CA ARG A 97 2.36 26.77 13.78
C ARG A 97 2.17 27.75 14.94
N ALA A 98 3.05 28.75 15.00
CA ALA A 98 2.82 29.91 15.85
C ALA A 98 1.43 30.46 15.50
N VAL A 99 0.64 30.61 16.56
CA VAL A 99 -0.72 31.17 16.61
C VAL A 99 -0.84 32.48 15.85
#